data_AF-A0A4V1X8U3-F1
#
_entry.id   AF-A0A4V1X8U3-F1
#
_cell.length_a   1.000
_cell.length_b   1.000
_cell.length_c   1.000
_cell.angle_alpha   90.00
_cell.angle_beta   90.00
_cell.angle_gamma   90.00
#
_symmetry.space_group_name_H-M   'P 1'
#
loop_
_entity.id
_entity.type
_entity.pdbx_description
1 polymer ?
#
loop_
_entity_poly.entity_id
_entity_poly.type
_entity_poly.pdbx_seq_one_letter_code
_entity_poly.pdbx_strand_id
1 'polypeptide(L)'
;MFSIQRSTGGGRSPLDEFFLSFKGFQYDSSLHPSKSWKSLKFFKGWMGKDAKGKEEGRKSRKGKRSDKKESREENDARLRYMRALEDDVRAWFGEADDIESCHAVCRALGIKDLPSTPKGCASKLRNTHVNIVDLLQWVRQGQKDKVKIFKSYDSLRRYTVDSEKFFPQSSVEEEGETNIVLRHLLRRFFR
;
A
#
# COMPACT_ATOMS: atom_id res chain seq x y z
N MET A 1 -0.89 -11.97 24.10
CA MET A 1 -0.94 -12.10 22.63
C MET A 1 -1.35 -10.75 22.07
N PHE A 2 -0.40 -9.95 21.58
CA PHE A 2 -0.76 -8.74 20.83
C PHE A 2 -1.25 -9.18 19.45
N SER A 3 -2.56 -9.09 19.28
CA SER A 3 -3.21 -9.30 18.00
C SER A 3 -3.11 -7.99 17.23
N ILE A 4 -2.75 -8.04 15.95
CA ILE A 4 -2.94 -6.90 15.04
C ILE A 4 -4.46 -6.75 14.89
N GLN A 5 -5.08 -6.10 15.88
CA GLN A 5 -6.49 -5.78 15.94
C GLN A 5 -6.61 -4.27 15.84
N ARG A 6 -7.48 -3.80 14.94
CA ARG A 6 -7.93 -2.41 14.96
C ARG A 6 -8.42 -2.08 16.37
N SER A 7 -8.00 -0.92 16.88
CA SER A 7 -8.46 -0.36 18.15
C SER A 7 -10.00 -0.14 18.20
N THR A 8 -10.70 -0.24 17.07
CA THR A 8 -12.16 -0.12 16.99
C THR A 8 -12.76 -1.22 16.12
N GLY A 9 -13.72 -1.94 16.69
CA GLY A 9 -14.32 -3.14 16.11
C GLY A 9 -15.07 -2.91 14.80
N GLY A 10 -15.00 -3.89 13.89
CA GLY A 10 -15.92 -4.10 12.75
C GLY A 10 -16.19 -2.95 11.77
N GLY A 11 -15.62 -1.77 11.99
CA GLY A 11 -15.92 -0.54 11.26
C GLY A 11 -15.19 -0.44 9.93
N ARG A 12 -15.76 0.37 9.03
CA ARG A 12 -15.14 0.73 7.75
C ARG A 12 -13.73 1.30 7.99
N SER A 13 -12.75 0.85 7.23
CA SER A 13 -11.40 1.42 7.21
C SER A 13 -11.39 2.77 6.48
N PRO A 14 -10.41 3.66 6.74
CA PRO A 14 -10.19 4.85 5.91
C PRO A 14 -10.24 4.57 4.40
N LEU A 15 -9.68 3.45 3.93
CA LEU A 15 -9.82 3.02 2.54
C LEU A 15 -11.25 2.65 2.13
N ASP A 16 -12.00 1.98 2.99
CA ASP A 16 -13.41 1.69 2.71
C ASP A 16 -14.22 2.98 2.59
N GLU A 17 -14.01 3.93 3.51
CA GLU A 17 -14.65 5.24 3.48
C GLU A 17 -14.30 6.03 2.21
N PHE A 18 -13.03 5.99 1.80
CA PHE A 18 -12.59 6.59 0.55
C PHE A 18 -13.36 6.04 -0.65
N PHE A 19 -13.40 4.72 -0.85
CA PHE A 19 -14.09 4.13 -2.00
C PHE A 19 -15.60 4.33 -1.94
N LEU A 20 -16.20 4.22 -0.75
CA LEU A 20 -17.64 4.44 -0.55
C LEU A 20 -18.07 5.91 -0.70
N SER A 21 -17.13 6.85 -0.70
CA SER A 21 -17.42 8.27 -0.96
C SER A 21 -17.85 8.56 -2.41
N PHE A 22 -17.62 7.63 -3.34
CA PHE A 22 -18.01 7.77 -4.75
C PHE A 22 -19.40 7.21 -4.99
N LYS A 23 -20.41 8.08 -5.11
CA LYS A 23 -21.80 7.69 -5.37
C LYS A 23 -21.91 6.81 -6.61
N GLY A 24 -22.53 5.63 -6.44
CA GLY A 24 -22.76 4.66 -7.52
C GLY A 24 -21.56 3.77 -7.84
N PHE A 25 -20.40 3.97 -7.19
CA PHE A 25 -19.27 3.04 -7.32
C PHE A 25 -19.54 1.78 -6.50
N GLN A 26 -19.54 0.63 -7.19
CA GLN A 26 -19.74 -0.67 -6.55
C GLN A 26 -18.43 -1.14 -5.93
N TYR A 27 -18.20 -0.73 -4.68
CA TYR A 27 -17.01 -1.08 -3.92
C TYR A 27 -17.12 -2.48 -3.28
N ASP A 28 -16.11 -3.31 -3.52
CA ASP A 28 -15.91 -4.60 -2.87
C ASP A 28 -14.64 -4.54 -2.02
N SER A 29 -14.80 -4.62 -0.69
CA SER A 29 -13.71 -4.53 0.28
C SER A 29 -12.80 -5.77 0.32
N SER A 30 -13.23 -6.87 -0.28
CA SER A 30 -12.42 -8.10 -0.42
C SER A 30 -11.37 -7.98 -1.51
N LEU A 31 -11.58 -7.08 -2.48
CA LEU A 31 -10.63 -6.80 -3.54
C LEU A 31 -9.38 -6.08 -3.01
N HIS A 32 -8.26 -6.35 -3.68
CA HIS A 32 -7.01 -5.66 -3.41
C HIS A 32 -7.14 -4.15 -3.65
N PRO A 33 -6.60 -3.25 -2.79
CA PRO A 33 -6.74 -1.80 -2.93
C PRO A 33 -6.38 -1.28 -4.32
N SER A 34 -5.30 -1.79 -4.92
CA SER A 34 -4.90 -1.39 -6.28
C SER A 34 -5.90 -1.81 -7.37
N LYS A 35 -6.64 -2.92 -7.17
CA LYS A 35 -7.72 -3.34 -8.06
C LYS A 35 -8.93 -2.43 -7.90
N SER A 36 -9.33 -2.13 -6.66
CA SER A 36 -10.41 -1.18 -6.38
C SER A 36 -10.10 0.21 -6.94
N TRP A 37 -8.85 0.68 -6.83
CA TRP A 37 -8.38 1.91 -7.46
C TRP A 37 -8.51 1.85 -8.99
N LYS A 38 -8.06 0.77 -9.64
CA LYS A 38 -8.21 0.60 -11.09
C LYS A 38 -9.68 0.60 -11.52
N SER A 39 -10.56 -0.08 -10.78
CA SER A 39 -12.00 -0.08 -11.04
C SER A 39 -12.61 1.31 -10.86
N LEU A 40 -12.18 2.08 -9.86
CA LEU A 40 -12.62 3.45 -9.67
C LEU A 40 -12.21 4.35 -10.84
N LYS A 41 -10.96 4.24 -11.31
CA LYS A 41 -10.50 4.96 -12.51
C LYS A 41 -11.33 4.63 -13.75
N PHE A 42 -11.73 3.37 -13.91
CA PHE A 42 -12.62 2.96 -15.00
C PHE A 42 -14.02 3.56 -14.84
N PHE A 43 -14.62 3.42 -13.67
CA PHE A 43 -15.94 3.99 -13.34
C PHE A 43 -16.02 5.51 -13.58
N LYS A 44 -14.94 6.22 -13.26
CA LYS A 44 -14.83 7.67 -13.44
C LYS A 44 -14.40 8.12 -14.84
N GLY A 45 -14.08 7.19 -15.74
CA GLY A 45 -13.61 7.51 -17.09
C GLY A 45 -12.21 8.16 -17.13
N TRP A 46 -11.41 7.96 -16.07
CA TRP A 46 -10.08 8.53 -15.94
C TRP A 46 -9.02 7.76 -16.76
N MET A 47 -9.25 6.47 -17.03
CA MET A 47 -8.40 5.69 -17.93
C MET A 47 -8.38 6.31 -19.34
N GLY A 48 -7.19 6.46 -19.92
CA GLY A 48 -7.05 6.89 -21.30
C GLY A 48 -7.73 5.91 -22.25
N LYS A 49 -8.37 6.43 -23.31
CA LYS A 49 -8.65 5.61 -24.48
C LYS A 49 -7.39 5.63 -25.35
N ASP A 50 -6.80 4.48 -25.57
CA ASP A 50 -5.85 4.30 -26.67
C ASP A 50 -6.55 4.72 -27.96
N ALA A 51 -5.81 5.25 -28.94
CA ALA A 51 -6.33 5.59 -30.27
C ALA A 51 -6.94 4.39 -31.05
N LYS A 52 -7.00 3.20 -30.44
CA LYS A 52 -7.61 1.97 -30.98
C LYS A 52 -8.65 1.32 -30.06
N GLY A 53 -9.09 1.98 -28.99
CA GLY A 53 -10.23 1.52 -28.17
C GLY A 53 -10.04 0.15 -27.52
N LYS A 54 -8.80 -0.29 -27.27
CA LYS A 54 -8.53 -1.52 -26.51
C LYS A 54 -8.15 -1.16 -25.08
N GLU A 55 -8.69 -1.90 -24.13
CA GLU A 55 -8.35 -1.80 -22.72
C GLU A 55 -6.86 -2.14 -22.52
N GLU A 56 -6.08 -1.23 -21.92
CA GLU A 56 -4.64 -1.39 -21.78
C GLU A 56 -4.27 -2.67 -21.02
N GLY A 57 -3.83 -3.65 -21.80
CA GLY A 57 -2.86 -4.63 -21.39
C GLY A 57 -1.83 -4.78 -22.50
N ARG A 58 -0.76 -3.97 -22.52
CA ARG A 58 0.54 -4.38 -23.10
C ARG A 58 1.67 -3.35 -23.06
N LYS A 59 2.82 -3.88 -22.63
CA LYS A 59 4.16 -3.86 -23.26
C LYS A 59 4.69 -2.53 -23.82
N SER A 60 5.76 -2.11 -23.16
CA SER A 60 6.90 -1.32 -23.65
C SER A 60 7.09 -1.35 -25.18
N ARG A 61 6.89 -0.21 -25.83
CA ARG A 61 7.64 0.22 -27.01
C ARG A 61 7.69 1.75 -27.05
N LYS A 62 8.91 2.23 -27.24
CA LYS A 62 9.37 3.63 -27.33
C LYS A 62 8.47 4.44 -28.27
N GLY A 63 7.46 5.11 -27.72
CA GLY A 63 6.54 5.99 -28.42
C GLY A 63 6.18 7.13 -27.48
N LYS A 64 6.30 8.37 -27.97
CA LYS A 64 6.11 9.61 -27.24
C LYS A 64 4.76 9.57 -26.52
N ARG A 65 4.77 9.53 -25.18
CA ARG A 65 3.56 9.64 -24.35
C ARG A 65 2.87 10.94 -24.77
N SER A 66 1.64 10.85 -25.27
CA SER A 66 0.78 12.02 -25.32
C SER A 66 0.65 12.55 -23.89
N ASP A 67 1.01 13.82 -23.67
CA ASP A 67 0.88 14.49 -22.37
C ASP A 67 -0.61 14.64 -21.99
N LYS A 68 -1.26 13.52 -21.63
CA LYS A 68 -2.60 13.54 -21.04
C LYS A 68 -2.42 14.08 -19.63
N LYS A 69 -2.69 15.38 -19.46
CA LYS A 69 -2.75 16.01 -18.15
C LYS A 69 -3.85 15.33 -17.33
N GLU A 70 -3.47 14.69 -16.23
CA GLU A 70 -4.39 14.11 -15.25
C GLU A 70 -5.38 15.20 -14.79
N SER A 71 -6.68 14.87 -14.76
CA SER A 71 -7.70 15.86 -14.41
C SER A 71 -7.52 16.32 -12.96
N ARG A 72 -8.00 17.52 -12.60
CA ARG A 72 -7.97 17.97 -11.19
C ARG A 72 -8.69 17.00 -10.26
N GLU A 73 -9.78 16.41 -10.73
CA GLU A 73 -10.58 15.43 -9.97
C GLU A 73 -9.82 14.11 -9.77
N GLU A 74 -9.20 13.57 -10.81
CA GLU A 74 -8.38 12.35 -10.71
C GLU A 74 -7.19 12.55 -9.76
N ASN A 75 -6.53 13.70 -9.86
CA ASN A 75 -5.45 14.07 -8.94
C ASN A 75 -5.92 14.16 -7.48
N ASP A 76 -7.05 14.83 -7.22
CA ASP A 76 -7.63 14.92 -5.87
C ASP A 76 -7.98 13.53 -5.31
N ALA A 77 -8.66 12.72 -6.11
CA ALA A 77 -9.01 11.35 -5.73
C ALA A 77 -7.77 10.50 -5.48
N ARG A 78 -6.72 10.68 -6.27
CA ARG A 78 -5.44 9.98 -6.09
C ARG A 78 -4.77 10.38 -4.77
N LEU A 79 -4.75 11.66 -4.43
CA LEU A 79 -4.20 12.13 -3.16
C LEU A 79 -4.99 11.61 -1.96
N ARG A 80 -6.34 11.60 -2.07
CA ARG A 80 -7.22 11.02 -1.04
C ARG A 80 -7.04 9.51 -0.89
N TYR A 81 -6.85 8.78 -2.00
CA TYR A 81 -6.53 7.35 -1.99
C TYR A 81 -5.19 7.08 -1.31
N MET A 82 -4.16 7.87 -1.64
CA MET A 82 -2.83 7.80 -1.02
C MET A 82 -2.91 8.05 0.49
N ARG A 83 -3.62 9.11 0.92
CA ARG A 83 -3.84 9.38 2.34
C ARG A 83 -4.56 8.22 3.04
N ALA A 84 -5.62 7.69 2.43
CA ALA A 84 -6.34 6.56 3.00
C ALA A 84 -5.48 5.30 3.16
N LEU A 85 -4.53 5.03 2.25
CA LEU A 85 -3.54 3.95 2.40
C LEU A 85 -2.64 4.16 3.64
N GLU A 86 -2.19 5.39 3.89
CA GLU A 86 -1.35 5.72 5.05
C GLU A 86 -2.13 5.61 6.35
N ASP A 87 -3.34 6.16 6.39
CA ASP A 87 -4.23 6.12 7.56
C ASP A 87 -4.63 4.68 7.92
N ASP A 88 -4.86 3.83 6.91
CA ASP A 88 -5.09 2.40 7.11
C ASP A 88 -3.87 1.71 7.74
N VAL A 89 -2.64 1.99 7.26
CA VAL A 89 -1.41 1.41 7.83
C VAL A 89 -1.27 1.82 9.30
N ARG A 90 -1.49 3.09 9.60
CA ARG A 90 -1.50 3.63 10.96
C ARG A 90 -2.54 2.95 11.86
N ALA A 91 -3.76 2.81 11.36
CA ALA A 91 -4.84 2.14 12.10
C ALA A 91 -4.56 0.65 12.40
N TRP A 92 -3.84 -0.05 11.52
CA TRP A 92 -3.53 -1.48 11.70
C TRP A 92 -2.24 -1.75 12.46
N PHE A 93 -1.21 -0.94 12.26
CA PHE A 93 0.14 -1.19 12.79
C PHE A 93 0.54 -0.22 13.92
N GLY A 94 -0.39 0.67 14.34
CA GLY A 94 -0.18 1.64 15.41
C GLY A 94 0.62 2.85 14.99
N GLU A 95 0.81 3.80 15.91
CA GLU A 95 1.60 5.01 15.65
C GLU A 95 3.05 4.89 16.14
N ALA A 96 3.39 3.83 16.89
CA ALA A 96 4.64 3.74 17.62
C ALA A 96 5.69 2.88 16.92
N ASP A 97 6.96 3.28 17.07
CA ASP A 97 8.16 2.55 16.65
C ASP A 97 8.84 1.98 17.90
N ASP A 98 8.12 1.08 18.57
CA ASP A 98 8.58 0.37 19.75
C ASP A 98 8.80 -1.12 19.45
N ILE A 99 9.40 -1.81 20.42
CA ILE A 99 9.76 -3.23 20.27
C ILE A 99 8.51 -4.14 20.18
N GLU A 100 7.37 -3.74 20.73
CA GLU A 100 6.13 -4.53 20.69
C GLU A 100 5.52 -4.48 19.29
N SER A 101 5.39 -3.27 18.74
CA SER A 101 4.95 -2.99 17.37
C SER A 101 5.88 -3.65 16.36
N CYS A 102 7.20 -3.61 16.63
CA CYS A 102 8.18 -4.36 15.88
C CYS A 102 7.90 -5.87 15.83
N HIS A 103 7.68 -6.49 17.00
CA HIS A 103 7.44 -7.93 17.07
C HIS A 103 6.14 -8.31 16.37
N ALA A 104 5.11 -7.48 16.46
CA ALA A 104 3.87 -7.68 15.71
C ALA A 104 4.12 -7.71 14.20
N VAL A 105 4.86 -6.74 13.66
CA VAL A 105 5.25 -6.71 12.24
C VAL A 105 6.14 -7.90 11.87
N CYS A 106 7.11 -8.26 12.72
CA CYS A 106 7.97 -9.43 12.48
C CYS A 106 7.15 -10.72 12.36
N ARG A 107 6.18 -10.93 13.26
CA ARG A 107 5.29 -12.10 13.23
C ARG A 107 4.40 -12.09 11.98
N ALA A 108 3.86 -10.92 11.61
CA ALA A 108 3.10 -10.76 10.37
C ALA A 108 3.90 -11.16 9.11
N LEU A 109 5.20 -10.88 9.13
CA LEU A 109 6.14 -11.25 8.06
C LEU A 109 6.72 -12.66 8.25
N GLY A 110 6.22 -13.46 9.20
CA GLY A 110 6.70 -14.83 9.43
C GLY A 110 8.16 -14.92 9.91
N ILE A 111 8.70 -13.83 10.47
CA ILE A 111 10.04 -13.78 11.04
C ILE A 111 9.98 -14.47 12.41
N LYS A 112 10.68 -15.60 12.54
CA LYS A 112 10.71 -16.41 13.77
C LYS A 112 11.68 -15.85 14.82
N ASP A 113 12.87 -15.43 14.37
CA ASP A 113 13.89 -14.88 15.26
C ASP A 113 13.61 -13.41 15.54
N LEU A 114 12.85 -13.17 16.61
CA LEU A 114 12.44 -11.82 17.00
C LEU A 114 13.63 -11.04 17.58
N PRO A 115 13.87 -9.81 17.11
CA PRO A 115 14.95 -8.97 17.62
C PRO A 115 14.67 -8.57 19.07
N SER A 116 15.69 -8.60 19.94
CA SER A 116 15.56 -8.21 21.35
C SER A 116 15.78 -6.72 21.61
N THR A 117 16.19 -5.95 20.60
CA THR A 117 16.51 -4.52 20.73
C THR A 117 15.85 -3.68 19.63
N PRO A 118 15.54 -2.40 19.86
CA PRO A 118 15.02 -1.49 18.83
C PRO A 118 15.93 -1.39 17.61
N LYS A 119 17.26 -1.35 17.81
CA LYS A 119 18.23 -1.36 16.70
C LYS A 119 18.18 -2.65 15.89
N GLY A 120 18.08 -3.80 16.57
CA GLY A 120 17.90 -5.09 15.92
C GLY A 120 16.61 -5.14 15.11
N CYS A 121 15.53 -4.56 15.64
CA CYS A 121 14.26 -4.41 14.93
C CYS A 121 14.40 -3.62 13.64
N ALA A 122 14.92 -2.38 13.77
CA ALA A 122 15.10 -1.50 12.63
C ALA A 122 15.90 -2.18 11.52
N SER A 123 16.99 -2.87 11.89
CA SER A 123 17.81 -3.65 10.95
C SER A 123 17.03 -4.78 10.28
N LYS A 124 16.29 -5.58 11.06
CA LYS A 124 15.55 -6.73 10.54
C LYS A 124 14.46 -6.31 9.55
N LEU A 125 13.69 -5.28 9.89
CA LEU A 125 12.62 -4.77 9.02
C LEU A 125 13.19 -4.07 7.77
N ARG A 126 14.26 -3.27 7.90
CA ARG A 126 14.92 -2.63 6.74
C ARG A 126 15.49 -3.64 5.75
N ASN A 127 15.93 -4.81 6.23
CA ASN A 127 16.40 -5.92 5.39
C ASN A 127 15.27 -6.84 4.88
N THR A 128 14.02 -6.57 5.26
CA THR A 128 12.86 -7.30 4.73
C THR A 128 12.27 -6.50 3.58
N HIS A 129 12.02 -7.18 2.45
CA HIS A 129 11.47 -6.55 1.25
C HIS A 129 10.04 -7.01 1.04
N VAL A 130 9.08 -6.12 1.29
CA VAL A 130 7.65 -6.39 1.18
C VAL A 130 6.96 -5.20 0.51
N ASN A 131 5.87 -5.44 -0.22
CA ASN A 131 5.04 -4.37 -0.73
C ASN A 131 4.00 -3.99 0.34
N ILE A 132 3.96 -2.73 0.78
CA ILE A 132 3.08 -2.28 1.87
C ILE A 132 1.59 -2.44 1.50
N VAL A 133 1.22 -2.29 0.23
CA VAL A 133 -0.18 -2.49 -0.21
C VAL A 133 -0.58 -3.97 -0.08
N ASP A 134 0.34 -4.90 -0.37
CA ASP A 134 0.11 -6.34 -0.14
C ASP A 134 0.00 -6.67 1.36
N LEU A 135 0.84 -6.05 2.19
CA LEU A 135 0.79 -6.19 3.65
C LEU A 135 -0.55 -5.68 4.20
N LEU A 136 -1.03 -4.55 3.69
CA LEU A 136 -2.30 -3.97 4.08
C LEU A 136 -3.48 -4.85 3.62
N GLN A 137 -3.43 -5.39 2.40
CA GLN A 137 -4.44 -6.34 1.94
C GLN A 137 -4.51 -7.57 2.86
N TRP A 138 -3.35 -8.09 3.26
CA TRP A 138 -3.26 -9.27 4.11
C TRP A 138 -3.93 -9.06 5.48
N VAL A 139 -3.67 -7.93 6.16
CA VAL A 139 -4.36 -7.64 7.44
C VAL A 139 -5.87 -7.47 7.22
N ARG A 140 -6.29 -6.81 6.14
CA ARG A 140 -7.71 -6.58 5.82
C ARG A 140 -8.48 -7.87 5.53
N GLN A 141 -7.83 -8.89 4.98
CA GLN A 141 -8.44 -10.20 4.71
C GLN A 141 -8.45 -11.14 5.93
N GLY A 142 -8.08 -10.63 7.12
CA GLY A 142 -8.04 -11.42 8.34
C GLY A 142 -6.84 -12.37 8.40
N GLN A 143 -5.73 -12.01 7.76
CA GLN A 143 -4.42 -12.67 7.94
C GLN A 143 -4.39 -14.16 7.54
N LYS A 144 -5.25 -14.57 6.59
CA LYS A 144 -5.45 -15.98 6.21
C LYS A 144 -4.22 -16.62 5.54
N ASP A 145 -3.56 -15.90 4.65
CA ASP A 145 -2.40 -16.37 3.89
C ASP A 145 -1.09 -15.75 4.39
N LYS A 146 0.04 -15.97 3.69
CA LYS A 146 1.31 -15.29 3.99
C LYS A 146 1.52 -14.08 3.09
N VAL A 147 2.06 -13.00 3.65
CA VAL A 147 2.52 -11.85 2.86
C VAL A 147 3.72 -12.26 2.00
N LYS A 148 3.74 -11.82 0.74
CA LYS A 148 4.87 -12.09 -0.16
C LYS A 148 6.10 -11.29 0.25
N ILE A 149 7.17 -12.00 0.60
CA ILE A 149 8.48 -11.42 0.90
C ILE A 149 9.42 -11.64 -0.29
N PHE A 150 10.06 -10.57 -0.70
CA PHE A 150 10.95 -10.51 -1.85
C PHE A 150 12.39 -10.76 -1.40
N LYS A 151 13.16 -11.46 -2.25
CA LYS A 151 14.57 -11.79 -1.95
C LYS A 151 15.51 -10.58 -2.02
N SER A 152 15.11 -9.54 -2.74
CA SER A 152 15.92 -8.33 -2.92
C SER A 152 15.07 -7.10 -3.18
N TYR A 153 15.65 -5.94 -2.92
CA TYR A 153 15.11 -4.64 -3.29
C TYR A 153 14.67 -4.58 -4.77
N ASP A 154 15.51 -5.07 -5.69
CA ASP A 154 15.20 -5.07 -7.12
C ASP A 154 13.99 -5.94 -7.47
N SER A 155 13.84 -7.09 -6.82
CA SER A 155 12.67 -7.94 -7.04
C SER A 155 11.38 -7.31 -6.51
N LEU A 156 11.44 -6.63 -5.36
CA LEU A 156 10.33 -5.82 -4.85
C LEU A 156 10.00 -4.64 -5.78
N ARG A 157 11.02 -3.93 -6.27
CA ARG A 157 10.86 -2.80 -7.19
C ARG A 157 10.20 -3.24 -8.49
N ARG A 158 10.72 -4.28 -9.15
CA ARG A 158 10.14 -4.83 -10.39
C ARG A 158 8.69 -5.23 -10.18
N TYR A 159 8.41 -6.01 -9.13
CA TYR A 159 7.04 -6.40 -8.81
C TYR A 159 6.12 -5.19 -8.58
N THR A 160 6.57 -4.18 -7.83
CA THR A 160 5.76 -3.00 -7.53
C THR A 160 5.44 -2.22 -8.79
N VAL A 161 6.40 -2.08 -9.70
CA VAL A 161 6.21 -1.44 -11.01
C VAL A 161 5.26 -2.25 -11.89
N ASP A 162 5.53 -3.54 -12.07
CA ASP A 162 4.76 -4.41 -12.98
C ASP A 162 3.31 -4.62 -12.50
N SER A 163 3.07 -4.58 -11.19
CA SER A 163 1.74 -4.73 -10.60
C SER A 163 1.03 -3.40 -10.33
N GLU A 164 1.71 -2.27 -10.54
CA GLU A 164 1.23 -0.91 -10.22
C GLU A 164 0.79 -0.73 -8.75
N LYS A 165 1.35 -1.50 -7.82
CA LYS A 165 1.02 -1.48 -6.39
C LYS A 165 1.86 -0.45 -5.63
N PHE A 166 1.74 0.81 -6.02
CA PHE A 166 2.51 1.89 -5.41
C PHE A 166 1.93 2.29 -4.06
N PHE A 167 2.79 2.36 -3.04
CA PHE A 167 2.48 3.01 -1.78
C PHE A 167 2.99 4.46 -1.84
N PRO A 168 2.23 5.44 -1.32
CA PRO A 168 2.65 6.84 -1.32
C PRO A 168 3.98 7.07 -0.60
N GLN A 169 4.75 8.02 -1.10
CA GLN A 169 6.01 8.45 -0.48
C GLN A 169 5.90 9.86 0.11
N SER A 170 4.75 10.51 -0.07
CA SER A 170 4.56 11.97 0.06
C SER A 170 4.43 12.48 1.49
N SER A 171 4.42 11.62 2.51
CA SER A 171 4.19 12.02 3.90
C SER A 171 5.28 11.58 4.87
N VAL A 172 6.30 10.83 4.42
CA VAL A 172 7.41 10.45 5.30
C VAL A 172 8.44 11.57 5.25
N GLU A 173 8.16 12.62 6.00
CA GLU A 173 9.20 13.47 6.56
C GLU A 173 10.08 12.52 7.40
N GLU A 174 11.32 12.27 6.93
CA GLU A 174 12.23 11.31 7.59
C GLU A 174 12.48 11.68 9.06
N GLU A 175 12.28 12.96 9.40
CA GLU A 175 12.24 13.47 10.76
C GLU A 175 10.79 13.44 11.29
N GLY A 176 10.51 12.49 12.19
CA GLY A 176 9.25 12.47 12.94
C GLY A 176 8.28 11.35 12.58
N GLU A 177 8.50 10.56 11.53
CA GLU A 177 7.68 9.37 11.28
C GLU A 177 7.90 8.32 12.40
N THR A 178 6.83 8.02 13.13
CA THR A 178 6.82 7.11 14.28
C THR A 178 6.17 5.77 13.97
N ASN A 179 5.47 5.58 12.85
CA ASN A 179 4.89 4.29 12.51
C ASN A 179 5.99 3.30 12.05
N ILE A 180 6.07 2.15 12.73
CA ILE A 180 7.06 1.09 12.47
C ILE A 180 7.12 0.62 11.00
N VAL A 181 5.97 0.51 10.31
CA VAL A 181 5.88 0.08 8.91
C VAL A 181 6.37 1.19 7.98
N LEU A 182 5.86 2.41 8.15
CA LEU A 182 6.23 3.55 7.31
C LEU A 182 7.72 3.90 7.47
N ARG A 183 8.26 3.80 8.69
CA ARG A 183 9.66 4.11 8.98
C ARG A 183 10.65 3.06 8.46
N HIS A 184 10.31 1.77 8.53
CA HIS A 184 11.28 0.70 8.25
C HIS A 184 11.02 -0.13 6.99
N LEU A 185 9.78 -0.17 6.49
CA LEU A 185 9.40 -0.95 5.31
C LEU A 185 9.16 -0.10 4.06
N LEU A 186 8.94 1.22 4.19
CA LEU A 186 8.77 2.08 3.02
C LEU A 186 10.04 2.10 2.15
N ARG A 187 9.85 2.09 0.82
CA ARG A 187 10.93 2.07 -0.17
C ARG A 187 10.73 3.15 -1.23
N ARG A 188 11.81 3.89 -1.50
CA ARG A 188 11.85 4.92 -2.55
C ARG A 188 12.39 4.32 -3.85
N PHE A 189 11.49 3.86 -4.72
CA PHE A 189 11.86 3.20 -5.99
C PHE A 189 12.35 4.11 -7.11
N PHE A 190 12.00 5.40 -7.03
CA PHE A 190 12.31 6.42 -8.02
C PHE A 190 12.94 7.58 -7.27
N ARG A 191 14.18 7.90 -7.64
CA ARG A 191 14.89 9.12 -7.27
C ARG A 191 14.93 10.00 -8.51
#